data_AF-A0A818L2F9-F1
#
_entry.id   AF-A0A818L2F9-F1
#
_cell.length_a   1.000
_cell.length_b   1.000
_cell.length_c   1.000
_cell.angle_alpha   90.00
_cell.angle_beta   90.00
_cell.angle_gamma   90.00
#
_symmetry.space_group_name_H-M   'P 1'
#
loop_
_entity.id
_entity.type
_entity.pdbx_description
1 polymer ?
#
loop_
_entity_poly.entity_id
_entity_poly.type
_entity_poly.pdbx_seq_one_letter_code
_entity_poly.pdbx_strand_id
1 'polypeptide(L)'
;MSRLKSIVQLLTNDNFKSPIHNSIYFTPKYNSPYDLLRDFNGYKWILISDKYIPENSSLNYRKKLHEFFSELSISNFLFPINNSTYEQFNSLIKLQSISMNKKLFLALQETYIMFHNNELFLKYLKESIWIPTIQIIYSYNEEINHIELNKIHKLDKPNNIYIKTKQIEQLFQQHVQYIDVNIDFNSSFANDIGLIQNITLVNVISMLINWCNNSIFYTSISHMQNIYEYIYENMSINELRELINNKSIFFVPILSSLNFDKTIKKIHT
;
A
#
# COMPACT_ATOMS: atom_id res chain seq x y z
N MET A 1 -37.14 11.63 -4.88
CA MET A 1 -35.78 12.21 -5.05
C MET A 1 -35.22 12.13 -6.47
N SER A 2 -35.48 11.07 -7.25
CA SER A 2 -34.94 10.89 -8.61
C SER A 2 -35.20 12.06 -9.59
N ARG A 3 -36.42 12.61 -9.60
CA ARG A 3 -36.76 13.78 -10.45
C ARG A 3 -36.00 15.05 -10.08
N LEU A 4 -35.74 15.27 -8.78
CA LEU A 4 -34.99 16.42 -8.31
C LEU A 4 -33.52 16.30 -8.71
N LYS A 5 -32.95 15.11 -8.53
CA LYS A 5 -31.57 14.79 -8.91
C LYS A 5 -31.26 15.11 -10.37
N SER A 6 -32.21 14.86 -11.29
CA SER A 6 -32.02 15.11 -12.73
C SER A 6 -32.01 16.58 -13.16
N ILE A 7 -32.50 17.49 -12.31
CA ILE A 7 -32.66 18.90 -12.67
C ILE A 7 -31.88 19.84 -11.75
N VAL A 8 -31.47 19.37 -10.56
CA VAL A 8 -30.84 20.22 -9.57
C VAL A 8 -29.45 20.68 -10.02
N GLN A 9 -29.20 21.97 -9.84
CA GLN A 9 -27.87 22.55 -9.92
C GLN A 9 -27.50 23.07 -8.54
N LEU A 10 -26.32 22.69 -8.08
CA LEU A 10 -25.82 23.07 -6.76
C LEU A 10 -24.65 24.03 -6.93
N LEU A 11 -24.61 25.02 -6.05
CA LEU A 11 -23.50 25.95 -5.96
C LEU A 11 -22.28 25.21 -5.44
N THR A 12 -21.18 25.28 -6.18
CA THR A 12 -19.90 24.67 -5.84
C THR A 12 -18.80 25.73 -5.82
N ASN A 13 -17.57 25.31 -5.52
CA ASN A 13 -16.36 26.11 -5.76
C ASN A 13 -16.05 26.34 -7.26
N ASP A 14 -16.74 25.66 -8.18
CA ASP A 14 -16.61 25.78 -9.63
C ASP A 14 -17.95 26.15 -10.27
N ASN A 15 -18.61 27.20 -9.75
CA ASN A 15 -19.96 27.66 -10.16
C ASN A 15 -21.07 26.63 -9.90
N PHE A 16 -22.23 26.80 -10.54
CA PHE A 16 -23.34 25.87 -10.45
C PHE A 16 -23.05 24.59 -11.26
N LYS A 17 -23.15 23.44 -10.61
CA LYS A 17 -22.91 22.13 -11.22
C LYS A 17 -24.04 21.15 -10.92
N SER A 18 -24.33 20.29 -11.89
CA SER A 18 -25.25 19.17 -11.70
C SER A 18 -24.50 17.97 -11.11
N PRO A 19 -24.97 17.39 -9.99
CA PRO A 19 -24.38 16.19 -9.40
C PRO A 19 -24.47 14.93 -10.28
N ILE A 20 -25.35 14.90 -11.28
CA ILE A 20 -25.45 13.76 -12.21
C ILE A 20 -24.29 13.76 -13.20
N HIS A 21 -23.85 14.94 -13.63
CA HIS A 21 -22.83 15.09 -14.65
C HIS A 21 -21.45 15.37 -14.07
N ASN A 22 -21.36 15.71 -12.78
CA ASN A 22 -20.13 16.09 -12.12
C ASN A 22 -20.03 15.37 -10.77
N SER A 23 -18.86 14.80 -10.49
CA SER A 23 -18.55 14.27 -9.16
C SER A 23 -18.33 15.44 -8.21
N ILE A 24 -19.32 15.72 -7.37
CA ILE A 24 -19.31 16.78 -6.36
C ILE A 24 -19.08 16.16 -4.98
N TYR A 25 -18.25 16.82 -4.19
CA TYR A 25 -17.81 16.32 -2.90
C TYR A 25 -18.15 17.23 -1.73
N PHE A 26 -18.29 16.64 -0.55
CA PHE A 26 -18.46 17.40 0.68
C PHE A 26 -17.18 18.12 1.13
N THR A 27 -17.36 19.30 1.71
CA THR A 27 -16.31 19.94 2.52
C THR A 27 -16.35 19.40 3.95
N PRO A 28 -15.28 19.61 4.75
CA PRO A 28 -15.29 19.27 6.18
C PRO A 28 -16.42 19.93 6.97
N LYS A 29 -16.98 21.07 6.52
CA LYS A 29 -18.10 21.73 7.22
C LYS A 29 -19.37 20.89 7.23
N TYR A 30 -19.54 19.99 6.26
CA TYR A 30 -20.64 19.02 6.22
C TYR A 30 -20.38 17.78 7.07
N ASN A 31 -19.35 17.79 7.93
CA ASN A 31 -18.93 16.62 8.70
C ASN A 31 -18.40 15.47 7.81
N SER A 32 -17.79 15.83 6.68
CA SER A 32 -17.04 14.87 5.86
C SER A 32 -15.80 14.39 6.63
N PRO A 33 -15.48 13.09 6.60
CA PRO A 33 -14.30 12.54 7.27
C PRO A 33 -12.98 13.00 6.63
N TYR A 34 -13.01 13.46 5.37
CA TYR A 34 -11.81 13.84 4.62
C TYR A 34 -11.84 15.34 4.26
N ASP A 35 -10.68 15.98 4.36
CA ASP A 35 -10.47 17.32 3.81
C ASP A 35 -9.74 17.17 2.48
N LEU A 36 -10.50 17.05 1.39
CA LEU A 36 -9.95 16.66 0.08
C LEU A 36 -8.90 17.64 -0.46
N LEU A 37 -9.03 18.94 -0.16
CA LEU A 37 -8.04 19.94 -0.60
C LEU A 37 -6.72 19.79 0.15
N ARG A 38 -6.78 19.45 1.44
CA ARG A 38 -5.60 19.25 2.27
C ARG A 38 -5.00 17.85 2.08
N ASP A 39 -5.85 16.84 1.97
CA ASP A 39 -5.48 15.43 2.00
C ASP A 39 -5.08 14.90 0.63
N PHE A 40 -5.67 15.45 -0.43
CA PHE A 40 -5.40 15.09 -1.82
C PHE A 40 -5.12 16.34 -2.66
N ASN A 41 -4.12 17.10 -2.24
CA ASN A 41 -3.72 18.33 -2.92
C ASN A 41 -3.19 18.03 -4.35
N GLY A 42 -3.30 19.02 -5.24
CA GLY A 42 -2.91 18.87 -6.65
C GLY A 42 -3.98 18.24 -7.55
N TYR A 43 -5.06 17.70 -6.99
CA TYR A 43 -6.25 17.30 -7.76
C TYR A 43 -7.35 18.38 -7.70
N LYS A 44 -8.02 18.64 -8.84
CA LYS A 44 -9.11 19.63 -8.90
C LYS A 44 -10.41 19.02 -8.38
N TRP A 45 -10.67 19.23 -7.09
CA TRP A 45 -11.93 18.82 -6.45
C TRP A 45 -13.06 19.82 -6.68
N ILE A 46 -14.23 19.33 -7.12
CA ILE A 46 -15.47 20.11 -7.15
C ILE A 46 -16.19 19.89 -5.82
N LEU A 47 -16.24 20.92 -4.98
CA LEU A 47 -16.78 20.86 -3.64
C LEU A 47 -18.09 21.61 -3.55
N ILE A 48 -19.07 21.05 -2.85
CA ILE A 48 -20.30 21.77 -2.52
C ILE A 48 -19.98 23.05 -1.73
N SER A 49 -20.67 24.14 -2.05
CA SER A 49 -20.45 25.42 -1.36
C SER A 49 -20.87 25.33 0.11
N ASP A 50 -20.04 25.90 0.99
CA ASP A 50 -20.39 26.05 2.40
C ASP A 50 -21.54 27.04 2.65
N LYS A 51 -21.97 27.80 1.63
CA LYS A 51 -23.08 28.77 1.76
C LYS A 51 -24.43 28.14 2.10
N TYR A 52 -24.60 26.84 1.88
CA TYR A 52 -25.82 26.13 2.33
C TYR A 52 -25.82 25.83 3.84
N ILE A 53 -24.70 26.05 4.53
CA ILE A 53 -24.55 25.85 5.97
C ILE A 53 -24.61 27.23 6.65
N PRO A 54 -25.67 27.54 7.42
CA PRO A 54 -25.70 28.72 8.27
C PRO A 54 -24.56 28.71 9.29
N GLU A 55 -24.00 29.88 9.60
CA GLU A 55 -22.82 30.03 10.48
C GLU A 55 -23.01 29.36 11.85
N ASN A 56 -24.23 29.43 12.41
CA ASN A 56 -24.58 28.87 13.72
C ASN A 56 -25.37 27.54 13.63
N SER A 57 -25.20 26.80 12.53
CA SER A 57 -25.88 25.51 12.34
C SER A 57 -25.44 24.46 13.36
N SER A 58 -26.41 23.74 13.92
CA SER A 58 -26.15 22.62 14.82
C SER A 58 -25.57 21.42 14.07
N LEU A 59 -24.87 20.54 14.79
CA LEU A 59 -24.35 19.27 14.24
C LEU A 59 -25.48 18.43 13.60
N ASN A 60 -26.65 18.40 14.24
CA ASN A 60 -27.81 17.67 13.73
C ASN A 60 -28.32 18.25 12.39
N TYR A 61 -28.34 19.57 12.26
CA TYR A 61 -28.71 20.22 11.00
C TYR A 61 -27.72 19.87 9.88
N ARG A 62 -26.41 19.88 10.18
CA ARG A 62 -25.36 19.49 9.22
C ARG A 62 -25.49 18.03 8.79
N LYS A 63 -25.84 17.12 9.71
CA LYS A 63 -26.14 15.71 9.39
C LYS A 63 -27.32 15.58 8.43
N LYS A 64 -28.43 16.28 8.71
CA LYS A 64 -29.60 16.28 7.82
C LYS A 64 -29.28 16.83 6.42
N LEU A 65 -28.45 17.89 6.35
CA LEU A 65 -27.99 18.41 5.06
C LEU A 65 -27.08 17.41 4.33
N HIS A 66 -26.16 16.77 5.06
CA HIS A 66 -25.30 15.73 4.51
C HIS A 66 -26.12 14.59 3.92
N GLU A 67 -27.08 14.05 4.68
CA GLU A 67 -28.02 13.02 4.21
C GLU A 67 -28.78 13.47 2.95
N PHE A 68 -29.36 14.68 2.97
CA PHE A 68 -30.07 15.25 1.82
C PHE A 68 -29.18 15.36 0.57
N PHE A 69 -27.96 15.88 0.71
CA PHE A 69 -27.04 16.03 -0.42
C PHE A 69 -26.47 14.69 -0.89
N SER A 70 -26.32 13.70 0.00
CA SER A 70 -25.99 12.33 -0.38
C SER A 70 -27.07 11.70 -1.25
N GLU A 71 -28.35 11.95 -0.99
CA GLU A 71 -29.44 11.51 -1.87
C GLU A 71 -29.37 12.15 -3.28
N LEU A 72 -28.71 13.31 -3.40
CA LEU A 72 -28.44 13.98 -4.66
C LEU A 72 -27.16 13.51 -5.36
N SER A 73 -26.47 12.48 -4.84
CA SER A 73 -25.15 11.98 -5.32
C SER A 73 -23.96 12.89 -5.04
N ILE A 74 -23.99 13.65 -3.95
CA ILE A 74 -22.76 14.21 -3.39
C ILE A 74 -22.10 13.15 -2.51
N SER A 75 -20.80 12.97 -2.68
CA SER A 75 -20.01 11.95 -1.99
C SER A 75 -18.99 12.54 -1.03
N ASN A 76 -18.61 11.77 -0.01
CA ASN A 76 -17.51 12.14 0.89
C ASN A 76 -16.13 11.94 0.24
N PHE A 77 -16.05 10.95 -0.63
CA PHE A 77 -14.83 10.52 -1.32
C PHE A 77 -15.20 9.75 -2.60
N LEU A 78 -14.27 9.03 -3.20
CA LEU A 78 -14.38 8.29 -4.47
C LEU A 78 -15.43 7.15 -4.51
N PHE A 79 -16.51 7.23 -3.74
CA PHE A 79 -17.55 6.20 -3.63
C PHE A 79 -18.96 6.76 -3.83
N PRO A 80 -19.88 6.00 -4.45
CA PRO A 80 -19.70 4.64 -4.99
C PRO A 80 -18.85 4.60 -6.28
N ILE A 81 -18.21 3.45 -6.56
CA ILE A 81 -17.33 3.29 -7.73
C ILE A 81 -18.16 3.29 -9.02
N ASN A 82 -17.89 4.27 -9.88
CA ASN A 82 -18.38 4.44 -11.24
C ASN A 82 -17.24 4.91 -12.18
N ASN A 83 -17.52 5.03 -13.48
CA ASN A 83 -16.51 5.44 -14.48
C ASN A 83 -15.81 6.76 -14.11
N SER A 84 -16.55 7.75 -13.60
CA SER A 84 -15.94 9.01 -13.17
C SER A 84 -14.99 8.78 -12.01
N THR A 85 -15.41 8.12 -10.93
CA THR A 85 -14.53 7.86 -9.77
C THR A 85 -13.28 7.08 -10.14
N TYR A 86 -13.36 6.20 -11.15
CA TYR A 86 -12.22 5.48 -11.69
C TYR A 86 -11.21 6.42 -12.38
N GLU A 87 -11.67 7.31 -13.25
CA GLU A 87 -10.82 8.34 -13.88
C GLU A 87 -10.15 9.25 -12.83
N GLN A 88 -10.88 9.57 -11.76
CA GLN A 88 -10.37 10.40 -10.67
C GLN A 88 -9.31 9.66 -9.87
N PHE A 89 -9.56 8.40 -9.51
CA PHE A 89 -8.57 7.53 -8.87
C PHE A 89 -7.28 7.44 -9.70
N ASN A 90 -7.40 7.25 -11.02
CA ASN A 90 -6.26 7.20 -11.93
C ASN A 90 -5.47 8.51 -11.95
N SER A 91 -6.19 9.63 -11.89
CA SER A 91 -5.57 10.96 -11.82
C SER A 91 -4.81 11.16 -10.50
N LEU A 92 -5.35 10.67 -9.39
CA LEU A 92 -4.67 10.72 -8.09
C LEU A 92 -3.41 9.84 -8.07
N ILE A 93 -3.46 8.64 -8.62
CA ILE A 93 -2.28 7.75 -8.74
C ILE A 93 -1.20 8.40 -9.61
N LYS A 94 -1.58 9.06 -10.71
CA LYS A 94 -0.64 9.73 -11.63
C LYS A 94 0.17 10.85 -10.98
N LEU A 95 -0.31 11.43 -9.88
CA LEU A 95 0.45 12.42 -9.12
C LEU A 95 1.66 11.80 -8.38
N GLN A 96 1.69 10.47 -8.24
CA GLN A 96 2.81 9.67 -7.70
C GLN A 96 3.36 10.16 -6.35
N SER A 97 2.51 10.78 -5.53
CA SER A 97 2.90 11.30 -4.23
C SER A 97 2.76 10.24 -3.15
N ILE A 98 3.86 9.84 -2.53
CA ILE A 98 3.88 8.79 -1.50
C ILE A 98 2.94 9.14 -0.34
N SER A 99 2.99 10.37 0.18
CA SER A 99 2.12 10.80 1.27
C SER A 99 0.64 10.75 0.89
N MET A 100 0.32 11.07 -0.36
CA MET A 100 -1.04 11.02 -0.88
C MET A 100 -1.53 9.58 -1.07
N ASN A 101 -0.68 8.71 -1.61
CA ASN A 101 -0.98 7.29 -1.76
C ASN A 101 -1.12 6.58 -0.41
N LYS A 102 -0.42 7.02 0.65
CA LYS A 102 -0.70 6.54 2.03
C LYS A 102 -2.11 6.90 2.47
N LYS A 103 -2.52 8.15 2.28
CA LYS A 103 -3.90 8.60 2.60
C LYS A 103 -4.94 7.89 1.75
N LEU A 104 -4.65 7.67 0.47
CA LEU A 104 -5.51 6.94 -0.45
C LEU A 104 -5.69 5.49 -0.01
N PHE A 105 -4.62 4.82 0.40
CA PHE A 105 -4.67 3.46 0.93
C PHE A 105 -5.57 3.37 2.16
N LEU A 106 -5.39 4.27 3.13
CA LEU A 106 -6.20 4.30 4.34
C LEU A 106 -7.68 4.57 4.03
N ALA A 107 -7.96 5.55 3.16
CA ALA A 107 -9.32 5.85 2.75
C ALA A 107 -9.99 4.67 2.05
N LEU A 108 -9.27 3.95 1.17
CA LEU A 108 -9.77 2.73 0.52
C LEU A 108 -9.99 1.59 1.51
N GLN A 109 -9.12 1.42 2.50
CA GLN A 109 -9.30 0.43 3.56
C GLN A 109 -10.55 0.71 4.38
N GLU A 110 -10.77 1.97 4.80
CA GLU A 110 -11.94 2.38 5.58
C GLU A 110 -13.25 2.21 4.81
N THR A 111 -13.21 2.39 3.49
CA THR A 111 -14.38 2.33 2.60
C THR A 111 -14.56 0.99 1.90
N TYR A 112 -13.72 0.00 2.18
CA TYR A 112 -13.69 -1.30 1.49
C TYR A 112 -15.05 -2.02 1.48
N ILE A 113 -15.82 -1.94 2.57
CA ILE A 113 -17.18 -2.50 2.65
C ILE A 113 -18.09 -1.96 1.53
N MET A 114 -17.88 -0.72 1.06
CA MET A 114 -18.67 -0.10 0.02
C MET A 114 -18.38 -0.65 -1.39
N PHE A 115 -17.23 -1.31 -1.60
CA PHE A 115 -16.81 -1.72 -2.94
C PHE A 115 -16.22 -3.13 -3.05
N HIS A 116 -16.12 -3.90 -1.96
CA HIS A 116 -15.54 -5.26 -1.96
C HIS A 116 -16.14 -6.20 -3.03
N ASN A 117 -17.42 -6.03 -3.37
CA ASN A 117 -18.08 -6.83 -4.42
C ASN A 117 -17.79 -6.36 -5.86
N ASN A 118 -17.05 -5.26 -6.04
CA ASN A 118 -16.69 -4.74 -7.35
C ASN A 118 -15.39 -5.39 -7.85
N GLU A 119 -15.52 -6.56 -8.47
CA GLU A 119 -14.39 -7.36 -8.96
C GLU A 119 -13.52 -6.60 -9.98
N LEU A 120 -14.12 -5.79 -10.85
CA LEU A 120 -13.40 -4.99 -11.84
C LEU A 120 -12.49 -3.96 -11.16
N PHE A 121 -13.00 -3.29 -10.14
CA PHE A 121 -12.21 -2.31 -9.39
C PHE A 121 -11.11 -2.99 -8.56
N LEU A 122 -11.39 -4.12 -7.90
CA LEU A 122 -10.36 -4.88 -7.19
C LEU A 122 -9.27 -5.38 -8.13
N LYS A 123 -9.63 -5.90 -9.31
CA LYS A 123 -8.67 -6.30 -10.34
C LYS A 123 -7.80 -5.11 -10.76
N TYR A 124 -8.41 -3.94 -10.94
CA TYR A 124 -7.66 -2.73 -11.25
C TYR A 124 -6.67 -2.36 -10.14
N LEU A 125 -7.08 -2.39 -8.87
CA LEU A 125 -6.21 -2.10 -7.73
C LEU A 125 -5.01 -3.06 -7.66
N LYS A 126 -5.21 -4.35 -7.99
CA LYS A 126 -4.16 -5.37 -8.06
C LYS A 126 -3.10 -5.08 -9.13
N GLU A 127 -3.53 -4.55 -10.27
CA GLU A 127 -2.65 -4.35 -11.43
C GLU A 127 -1.95 -2.98 -11.43
N SER A 128 -2.44 -2.05 -10.62
CA SER A 128 -1.99 -0.66 -10.55
C SER A 128 -0.76 -0.46 -9.66
N ILE A 129 0.08 0.51 -10.02
CA ILE A 129 1.24 0.94 -9.23
C ILE A 129 0.81 2.10 -8.35
N TRP A 130 0.45 1.82 -7.10
CA TRP A 130 -0.13 2.85 -6.23
C TRP A 130 0.11 2.60 -4.74
N ILE A 131 0.59 1.42 -4.36
CA ILE A 131 0.82 1.12 -2.96
C ILE A 131 2.15 1.77 -2.54
N PRO A 132 2.15 2.61 -1.49
CA PRO A 132 3.39 3.16 -0.98
C PRO A 132 4.21 2.08 -0.27
N THR A 133 5.48 1.97 -0.64
CA THR A 133 6.41 0.97 -0.12
C THR A 133 7.65 1.60 0.48
N ILE A 134 8.26 0.89 1.41
CA ILE A 134 9.59 1.16 1.94
C ILE A 134 10.47 -0.07 1.71
N GLN A 135 11.65 0.15 1.13
CA GLN A 135 12.68 -0.88 0.95
C GLN A 135 14.00 -0.36 1.52
N ILE A 136 14.75 -1.24 2.17
CA ILE A 136 16.07 -0.94 2.70
C ILE A 136 17.10 -1.57 1.75
N ILE A 137 18.02 -0.76 1.24
CA ILE A 137 19.07 -1.21 0.32
C ILE A 137 20.44 -0.91 0.94
N TYR A 138 21.33 -1.88 0.80
CA TYR A 138 22.73 -1.73 1.15
C TYR A 138 23.48 -1.07 0.00
N SER A 139 24.22 -0.01 0.31
CA SER A 139 25.25 0.54 -0.58
C SER A 139 26.59 0.46 0.12
N TYR A 140 27.59 -0.12 -0.55
CA TYR A 140 28.96 -0.10 -0.05
C TYR A 140 29.59 1.24 -0.43
N ASN A 141 30.02 1.99 0.58
CA ASN A 141 30.76 3.22 0.38
C ASN A 141 32.27 2.90 0.40
N GLU A 142 32.90 2.97 -0.77
CA GLU A 142 34.31 2.61 -0.95
C GLU A 142 35.26 3.56 -0.20
N GLU A 143 34.89 4.83 -0.03
CA GLU A 143 35.74 5.86 0.57
C GLU A 143 35.91 5.67 2.09
N ILE A 144 34.82 5.30 2.77
CA ILE A 144 34.80 5.08 4.22
C ILE A 144 34.84 3.59 4.59
N ASN A 145 34.95 2.70 3.59
CA ASN A 145 34.93 1.24 3.75
C ASN A 145 33.78 0.78 4.66
N HIS A 146 32.59 1.32 4.43
CA HIS A 146 31.42 1.12 5.28
C HIS A 146 30.17 0.82 4.44
N ILE A 147 29.29 -0.02 4.97
CA ILE A 147 28.00 -0.30 4.35
C ILE A 147 26.97 0.71 4.85
N GLU A 148 26.36 1.46 3.95
CA GLU A 148 25.27 2.38 4.26
C GLU A 148 23.92 1.71 4.02
N LEU A 149 22.95 2.07 4.87
CA LEU A 149 21.57 1.61 4.78
C LEU A 149 20.71 2.74 4.23
N ASN A 150 20.30 2.60 2.98
CA ASN A 150 19.43 3.57 2.32
C ASN A 150 17.99 3.09 2.33
N LYS A 151 17.08 3.96 2.77
CA LYS A 151 15.63 3.73 2.69
C LYS A 151 15.10 4.33 1.41
N ILE A 152 14.56 3.49 0.54
CA ILE A 152 13.91 3.91 -0.69
C ILE A 152 12.40 3.83 -0.48
N HIS A 153 11.74 4.97 -0.68
CA HIS A 153 10.30 5.05 -0.74
C HIS A 153 9.87 5.12 -2.20
N LYS A 154 8.91 4.29 -2.60
CA LYS A 154 8.36 4.26 -3.96
C LYS A 154 6.91 3.77 -3.96
N LEU A 155 6.28 3.79 -5.12
CA LEU A 155 5.01 3.12 -5.36
C LEU A 155 5.27 1.80 -6.09
N ASP A 156 4.56 0.74 -5.72
CA ASP A 156 4.63 -0.56 -6.41
C ASP A 156 3.22 -1.21 -6.49
N LYS A 157 3.15 -2.36 -7.15
CA LYS A 157 1.93 -3.18 -7.24
C LYS A 157 1.76 -4.03 -5.97
N PRO A 158 0.53 -4.25 -5.50
CA PRO A 158 0.27 -5.00 -4.26
C PRO A 158 0.98 -6.36 -4.14
N ASN A 159 1.03 -7.15 -5.23
CA ASN A 159 1.51 -8.52 -5.23
C ASN A 159 3.01 -8.71 -4.98
N ASN A 160 3.78 -7.62 -4.92
CA ASN A 160 5.21 -7.65 -4.61
C ASN A 160 5.53 -7.14 -3.20
N ILE A 161 4.50 -6.81 -2.42
CA ILE A 161 4.62 -6.00 -1.21
C ILE A 161 4.20 -6.82 0.00
N TYR A 162 5.06 -6.83 1.01
CA TYR A 162 4.85 -7.57 2.24
C TYR A 162 4.25 -6.67 3.32
N ILE A 163 3.30 -7.22 4.08
CA ILE A 163 2.90 -6.64 5.34
C ILE A 163 3.99 -6.92 6.37
N LYS A 164 4.33 -5.91 7.14
CA LYS A 164 5.40 -5.99 8.13
C LYS A 164 4.95 -6.75 9.37
N THR A 165 5.05 -8.09 9.35
CA THR A 165 4.81 -8.95 10.52
C THR A 165 6.12 -9.43 11.12
N LYS A 166 6.12 -9.82 12.40
CA LYS A 166 7.32 -10.34 13.07
C LYS A 166 7.93 -11.54 12.33
N GLN A 167 7.09 -12.45 11.84
CA GLN A 167 7.54 -13.62 11.09
C GLN A 167 8.18 -13.22 9.75
N ILE A 168 7.56 -12.30 9.00
CA ILE A 168 8.11 -11.81 7.73
C ILE A 168 9.44 -11.09 7.97
N GLU A 169 9.50 -10.23 8.97
CA GLU A 169 10.74 -9.53 9.32
C GLU A 169 11.86 -10.49 9.73
N GLN A 170 11.54 -11.55 10.46
CA GLN A 170 12.54 -12.56 10.87
C GLN A 170 13.12 -13.34 9.70
N LEU A 171 12.33 -13.61 8.66
CA LEU A 171 12.73 -14.44 7.51
C LEU A 171 13.25 -13.66 6.32
N PHE A 172 12.79 -12.43 6.10
CA PHE A 172 13.15 -11.64 4.93
C PHE A 172 13.85 -10.33 5.26
N GLN A 173 13.77 -9.81 6.49
CA GLN A 173 14.42 -8.57 6.91
C GLN A 173 14.35 -7.47 5.84
N GLN A 174 15.44 -6.76 5.55
CA GLN A 174 15.55 -5.73 4.51
C GLN A 174 15.44 -6.22 3.05
N HIS A 175 15.39 -7.53 2.81
CA HIS A 175 15.51 -8.08 1.45
C HIS A 175 14.21 -8.07 0.64
N VAL A 176 13.12 -7.57 1.23
CA VAL A 176 11.82 -7.42 0.58
C VAL A 176 11.29 -6.00 0.73
N GLN A 177 10.29 -5.67 -0.07
CA GLN A 177 9.58 -4.40 0.02
C GLN A 177 8.44 -4.53 1.01
N TYR A 178 8.40 -3.62 1.97
CA TYR A 178 7.29 -3.54 2.91
C TYR A 178 6.34 -2.43 2.51
N ILE A 179 5.08 -2.61 2.85
CA ILE A 179 4.11 -1.52 2.82
C ILE A 179 4.51 -0.40 3.79
N ASP A 180 4.43 0.84 3.31
CA ASP A 180 4.76 2.05 4.07
C ASP A 180 3.48 2.72 4.60
N VAL A 181 2.57 1.92 5.14
CA VAL A 181 1.32 2.33 5.79
C VAL A 181 1.11 1.46 7.01
N ASN A 182 0.51 2.02 8.06
CA ASN A 182 0.04 1.24 9.20
C ASN A 182 -1.24 0.51 8.80
N ILE A 183 -1.23 -0.82 8.87
CA ILE A 183 -2.36 -1.68 8.47
C ILE A 183 -2.78 -2.51 9.66
N ASP A 184 -4.08 -2.75 9.75
CA ASP A 184 -4.61 -3.78 10.64
C ASP A 184 -4.21 -5.15 10.11
N PHE A 185 -3.55 -5.96 10.93
CA PHE A 185 -2.97 -7.26 10.53
C PHE A 185 -3.97 -8.26 9.90
N ASN A 186 -5.28 -8.05 10.07
CA ASN A 186 -6.35 -8.87 9.49
C ASN A 186 -7.25 -8.11 8.52
N SER A 187 -6.71 -7.07 7.86
CA SER A 187 -7.44 -6.29 6.89
C SER A 187 -7.86 -7.16 5.69
N SER A 188 -9.17 -7.40 5.55
CA SER A 188 -9.76 -8.06 4.38
C SER A 188 -9.40 -7.33 3.10
N PHE A 189 -9.38 -6.00 3.14
CA PHE A 189 -8.90 -5.17 2.04
C PHE A 189 -7.49 -5.53 1.61
N ALA A 190 -6.55 -5.63 2.56
CA ALA A 190 -5.15 -5.93 2.27
C ALA A 190 -4.97 -7.33 1.63
N ASN A 191 -5.76 -8.32 2.08
CA ASN A 191 -5.79 -9.66 1.49
C ASN A 191 -6.35 -9.61 0.07
N ASP A 192 -7.47 -8.92 -0.12
CA ASP A 192 -8.18 -8.87 -1.38
C ASP A 192 -7.42 -8.14 -2.47
N ILE A 193 -6.66 -7.09 -2.15
CA ILE A 193 -5.79 -6.43 -3.13
C ILE A 193 -4.50 -7.22 -3.40
N GLY A 194 -4.20 -8.26 -2.62
CA GLY A 194 -3.07 -9.16 -2.84
C GLY A 194 -1.76 -8.75 -2.16
N LEU A 195 -1.80 -8.03 -1.04
CA LEU A 195 -0.61 -7.85 -0.21
C LEU A 195 -0.20 -9.17 0.44
N ILE A 196 1.11 -9.40 0.56
CA ILE A 196 1.65 -10.64 1.10
C ILE A 196 1.68 -10.57 2.63
N GLN A 197 0.80 -11.32 3.29
CA GLN A 197 0.68 -11.35 4.76
C GLN A 197 1.27 -12.63 5.37
N ASN A 198 1.29 -13.71 4.59
CA ASN A 198 1.74 -15.02 5.00
C ASN A 198 2.90 -15.47 4.12
N ILE A 199 3.88 -16.12 4.73
CA ILE A 199 5.02 -16.73 4.03
C ILE A 199 4.77 -18.21 3.91
N THR A 200 4.91 -18.74 2.69
CA THR A 200 4.98 -20.17 2.45
C THR A 200 6.44 -20.61 2.32
N LEU A 201 6.70 -21.90 2.54
CA LEU A 201 8.01 -22.50 2.32
C LEU A 201 8.53 -22.24 0.90
N VAL A 202 7.65 -22.28 -0.11
CA VAL A 202 7.99 -21.97 -1.50
C VAL A 202 8.51 -20.54 -1.64
N ASN A 203 7.89 -19.56 -0.96
CA ASN A 203 8.37 -18.18 -0.98
C ASN A 203 9.78 -18.08 -0.40
N VAL A 204 10.04 -18.71 0.76
CA VAL A 204 11.37 -18.69 1.40
C VAL A 204 12.44 -19.30 0.50
N ILE A 205 12.18 -20.48 -0.07
CA ILE A 205 13.12 -21.15 -0.98
C ILE A 205 13.39 -20.29 -2.21
N SER A 206 12.35 -19.74 -2.84
CA SER A 206 12.50 -18.89 -4.02
C SER A 206 13.37 -17.67 -3.74
N MET A 207 13.20 -17.06 -2.57
CA MET A 207 13.96 -15.90 -2.14
C MET A 207 15.41 -16.27 -1.81
N LEU A 208 15.62 -17.37 -1.10
CA LEU A 208 16.94 -17.90 -0.78
C LEU A 208 17.75 -18.17 -2.05
N ILE A 209 17.14 -18.84 -3.04
CA ILE A 209 17.77 -19.10 -4.35
C ILE A 209 18.10 -17.79 -5.07
N ASN A 210 17.19 -16.82 -5.03
CA ASN A 210 17.43 -15.51 -5.63
C ASN A 210 18.65 -14.83 -5.01
N TRP A 211 18.80 -14.87 -3.68
CA TRP A 211 19.99 -14.34 -3.01
C TRP A 211 21.25 -15.12 -3.35
N CYS A 212 21.17 -16.44 -3.53
CA CYS A 212 22.31 -17.27 -3.96
C CYS A 212 22.78 -16.95 -5.39
N ASN A 213 21.89 -16.40 -6.22
CA ASN A 213 22.18 -15.98 -7.59
C ASN A 213 22.72 -14.54 -7.65
N ASN A 214 22.53 -13.74 -6.60
CA ASN A 214 23.09 -12.39 -6.54
C ASN A 214 24.60 -12.44 -6.30
N SER A 215 25.35 -11.60 -7.03
CA SER A 215 26.81 -11.51 -6.90
C SER A 215 27.24 -11.01 -5.52
N ILE A 216 26.40 -10.19 -4.89
CA ILE A 216 26.65 -9.55 -3.60
C ILE A 216 25.38 -9.70 -2.74
N PHE A 217 25.54 -10.27 -1.55
CA PHE A 217 24.48 -10.42 -0.57
C PHE A 217 25.02 -10.12 0.83
N TYR A 218 24.38 -9.18 1.52
CA TYR A 218 24.76 -8.77 2.87
C TYR A 218 23.63 -9.07 3.83
N THR A 219 23.91 -9.80 4.90
CA THR A 219 22.92 -10.07 5.93
C THR A 219 23.59 -10.55 7.22
N SER A 220 22.83 -10.56 8.32
CA SER A 220 23.31 -11.09 9.60
C SER A 220 23.27 -12.63 9.64
N ILE A 221 24.14 -13.23 10.45
CA ILE A 221 24.09 -14.69 10.72
C ILE A 221 22.77 -15.05 11.40
N SER A 222 22.27 -14.22 12.31
CA SER A 222 20.99 -14.49 12.97
C SER A 222 19.84 -14.55 11.96
N HIS A 223 19.85 -13.70 10.93
CA HIS A 223 18.90 -13.81 9.82
C HIS A 223 19.00 -15.14 9.10
N MET A 224 20.20 -15.54 8.68
CA MET A 224 20.39 -16.81 7.99
C MET A 224 20.04 -18.01 8.86
N GLN A 225 20.32 -17.96 10.16
CA GLN A 225 19.91 -18.98 11.13
C GLN A 225 18.38 -19.12 11.15
N ASN A 226 17.64 -18.02 11.29
CA ASN A 226 16.18 -18.05 11.26
C ASN A 226 15.64 -18.72 9.98
N ILE A 227 16.27 -18.47 8.84
CA ILE A 227 15.85 -19.05 7.56
C ILE A 227 16.11 -20.56 7.51
N TYR A 228 17.30 -20.99 7.92
CA TYR A 228 17.61 -22.42 7.94
C TYR A 228 16.78 -23.18 8.96
N GLU A 229 16.54 -22.59 10.14
CA GLU A 229 15.61 -23.13 11.14
C GLU A 229 14.20 -23.27 10.56
N TYR A 230 13.69 -22.23 9.90
CA TYR A 230 12.37 -22.28 9.27
C TYR A 230 12.28 -23.36 8.18
N ILE A 231 13.30 -23.48 7.32
CA ILE A 231 13.34 -24.54 6.31
C ILE A 231 13.36 -25.92 6.99
N TYR A 232 14.20 -26.11 8.00
CA TYR A 232 14.32 -27.36 8.73
C TYR A 232 13.00 -27.77 9.41
N GLU A 233 12.26 -26.82 9.98
CA GLU A 233 10.99 -27.09 10.65
C GLU A 233 9.83 -27.38 9.69
N ASN A 234 9.87 -26.84 8.47
CA ASN A 234 8.73 -26.87 7.54
C ASN A 234 8.94 -27.77 6.31
N MET A 235 10.15 -28.29 6.09
CA MET A 235 10.50 -29.13 4.93
C MET A 235 10.80 -30.57 5.35
N SER A 236 10.40 -31.55 4.53
CA SER A 236 10.78 -32.94 4.77
C SER A 236 12.26 -33.20 4.42
N ILE A 237 12.86 -34.22 5.05
CA ILE A 237 14.25 -34.60 4.81
C ILE A 237 14.51 -34.95 3.33
N ASN A 238 13.52 -35.54 2.65
CA ASN A 238 13.65 -35.91 1.23
C ASN A 238 13.66 -34.69 0.33
N GLU A 239 12.77 -33.72 0.55
CA GLU A 239 12.76 -32.45 -0.18
C GLU A 239 14.03 -31.63 0.07
N LEU A 240 14.54 -31.63 1.31
CA LEU A 240 15.77 -30.94 1.64
C LEU A 240 16.98 -31.54 0.90
N ARG A 241 17.07 -32.87 0.84
CA ARG A 241 18.12 -33.55 0.07
C ARG A 241 18.05 -33.20 -1.41
N GLU A 242 16.85 -33.21 -1.99
CA GLU A 242 16.65 -32.84 -3.38
C GLU A 242 17.06 -31.37 -3.65
N LEU A 243 16.67 -30.45 -2.76
CA LEU A 243 17.02 -29.03 -2.88
C LEU A 243 18.55 -28.81 -2.84
N ILE A 244 19.24 -29.44 -1.89
CA ILE A 244 20.69 -29.31 -1.71
C ILE A 244 21.45 -29.93 -2.89
N ASN A 245 21.00 -31.08 -3.41
CA ASN A 245 21.63 -31.73 -4.55
C ASN A 245 21.50 -30.89 -5.83
N ASN A 246 20.43 -30.11 -5.95
CA ASN A 246 20.14 -29.32 -7.15
C ASN A 246 20.65 -27.88 -7.07
N LYS A 247 20.81 -27.30 -5.87
CA LYS A 247 21.15 -25.88 -5.68
C LYS A 247 22.09 -25.66 -4.50
N SER A 248 23.10 -24.79 -4.70
CA SER A 248 23.93 -24.26 -3.62
C SER A 248 23.13 -23.21 -2.83
N ILE A 249 22.52 -23.66 -1.73
CA ILE A 249 21.67 -22.82 -0.85
C ILE A 249 22.38 -22.38 0.44
N PHE A 250 23.62 -22.83 0.65
CA PHE A 250 24.37 -22.56 1.86
C PHE A 250 25.26 -21.33 1.71
N PHE A 251 25.09 -20.43 2.67
CA PHE A 251 25.84 -19.19 2.83
C PHE A 251 26.94 -19.37 3.88
N VAL A 252 28.17 -18.96 3.53
CA VAL A 252 29.32 -19.02 4.43
C VAL A 252 29.70 -17.61 4.90
N PRO A 253 29.80 -17.38 6.22
CA PRO A 253 30.27 -16.10 6.75
C PRO A 253 31.70 -15.79 6.28
N ILE A 254 31.90 -14.57 5.79
CA ILE A 254 33.22 -13.96 5.68
C ILE A 254 33.47 -13.26 7.01
N LEU A 255 34.54 -13.66 7.68
CA LEU A 255 35.10 -12.87 8.77
C LEU A 255 35.81 -11.66 8.14
N SER A 256 35.09 -10.58 7.84
CA SER A 256 35.73 -9.30 7.52
C SER A 256 36.17 -8.62 8.81
N SER A 257 37.38 -8.05 8.84
CA SER A 257 37.94 -7.24 9.94
C SER A 257 37.21 -5.93 10.23
N LEU A 258 36.10 -5.66 9.53
CA LEU A 258 35.19 -4.57 9.81
C LEU A 258 34.34 -4.97 11.02
N ASN A 259 34.23 -4.08 12.01
CA ASN A 259 33.48 -4.26 13.27
C ASN A 259 31.96 -4.49 13.12
N PHE A 260 31.50 -4.91 11.94
CA PHE A 260 30.15 -5.37 11.71
C PHE A 260 30.12 -6.88 11.65
N ASP A 261 29.24 -7.43 12.47
CA ASP A 261 28.83 -8.79 12.44
C ASP A 261 28.30 -9.15 11.03
N LYS A 262 29.19 -9.73 10.21
CA LYS A 262 28.93 -10.71 9.15
C LYS A 262 28.63 -10.15 7.75
N THR A 263 29.68 -10.04 6.94
CA THR A 263 29.57 -10.19 5.48
C THR A 263 29.52 -11.68 5.14
N ILE A 264 28.75 -12.09 4.13
CA ILE A 264 28.67 -13.48 3.70
C ILE A 264 28.97 -13.49 2.18
N LYS A 265 29.96 -14.26 1.74
CA LYS A 265 30.30 -14.44 0.32
C LYS A 265 30.25 -15.92 0.04
N LYS A 266 29.60 -16.24 -1.09
CA LYS A 266 29.51 -17.59 -1.60
C LYS A 266 30.90 -18.20 -1.76
N ILE A 267 31.05 -19.45 -1.33
CA ILE A 267 32.08 -20.34 -1.84
C ILE A 267 31.48 -20.97 -3.10
N HIS A 268 32.11 -20.77 -4.26
CA HIS A 268 31.84 -21.63 -5.40
C HIS A 268 32.38 -23.01 -5.04
N THR A 269 31.48 -23.99 -4.85
CA THR A 269 31.83 -25.41 -4.97
C THR A 269 31.38 -25.90 -6.31
#